data_AF-A0A2S9FVF9-F1
#
_entry.id   AF-A0A2S9FVF9-F1
#
_cell.length_a   1.000
_cell.length_b   1.000
_cell.length_c   1.000
_cell.angle_alpha   90.00
_cell.angle_beta   90.00
_cell.angle_gamma   90.00
#
_symmetry.space_group_name_H-M   'P 1'
#
loop_
_entity.id
_entity.type
_entity.pdbx_description
1 polymer ?
#
loop_
_entity_poly.entity_id
_entity_poly.type
_entity_poly.pdbx_seq_one_letter_code
_entity_poly.pdbx_strand_id
1 'polypeptide(L)'
;VNSVSMRGVVVIGEGEKDNAPMLYNGEEVGNGDGPDCDFAVDPVDGTTLMSKGMPNAISVLAVAERGAMFDPSAVFYMNKIAVGP
;
A
#
# COMPACT_ATOMS: atom_id res chain seq x y z
N VAL A 1 -11.70 3.22 -1.01
CA VAL A 1 -11.11 2.91 -2.33
C VAL A 1 -12.11 2.27 -3.30
N ASN A 2 -13.08 1.48 -2.83
CA ASN A 2 -14.03 0.74 -3.68
C ASN A 2 -15.03 1.59 -4.49
N SER A 3 -15.08 2.90 -4.26
CA SER A 3 -15.87 3.85 -5.07
C SER A 3 -15.09 4.46 -6.25
N VAL A 4 -13.80 4.17 -6.38
CA VAL A 4 -12.91 4.74 -7.41
C VAL A 4 -12.94 3.86 -8.66
N SER A 5 -12.97 4.49 -9.84
CA SER A 5 -12.85 3.80 -11.14
C SER A 5 -11.44 3.27 -11.37
N MET A 6 -11.17 2.06 -10.84
CA MET A 6 -9.95 1.29 -11.07
C MET A 6 -10.19 -0.22 -10.93
N ARG A 7 -9.28 -1.02 -11.51
CA ARG A 7 -9.10 -2.45 -11.23
C ARG A 7 -7.77 -2.67 -10.50
N GLY A 8 -7.76 -2.34 -9.21
CA GLY A 8 -6.56 -2.44 -8.37
C GLY A 8 -6.42 -3.81 -7.71
N VAL A 9 -5.18 -4.27 -7.55
CA VAL A 9 -4.84 -5.37 -6.64
C VAL A 9 -3.85 -4.85 -5.62
N VAL A 10 -4.11 -5.11 -4.35
CA VAL A 10 -3.21 -4.73 -3.25
C VAL A 10 -1.93 -5.57 -3.34
N VAL A 11 -0.81 -4.91 -3.66
CA VAL A 11 0.53 -5.53 -3.70
C VAL A 11 1.31 -5.23 -2.42
N ILE A 12 1.06 -4.07 -1.82
CA ILE A 12 1.64 -3.65 -0.53
C ILE A 12 0.49 -3.15 0.34
N GLY A 13 0.22 -3.82 1.46
CA GLY A 13 -0.86 -3.44 2.37
C GLY A 13 -0.57 -3.85 3.82
N GLU A 14 -1.62 -4.14 4.58
CA GLU A 14 -1.54 -4.48 6.02
C GLU A 14 -0.96 -5.89 6.28
N GLY A 15 -0.69 -6.66 5.22
CA GLY A 15 -0.05 -7.97 5.26
C GLY A 15 -0.90 -9.06 4.61
N GLU A 16 -0.69 -10.30 5.04
CA GLU A 16 -1.40 -11.47 4.50
C GLU A 16 -2.84 -11.56 5.04
N LYS A 17 -3.74 -12.13 4.24
CA LYS A 17 -5.19 -12.23 4.53
C LYS A 17 -5.53 -12.80 5.90
N ASP A 18 -4.74 -13.77 6.37
CA ASP A 18 -4.97 -14.43 7.66
C ASP A 18 -4.73 -13.49 8.86
N ASN A 19 -3.90 -12.45 8.67
CA ASN A 19 -3.51 -11.49 9.70
C ASN A 19 -4.13 -10.09 9.48
N ALA A 20 -4.56 -9.79 8.24
CA ALA A 20 -5.12 -8.51 7.84
C ALA A 20 -6.57 -8.70 7.33
N PRO A 21 -7.59 -8.24 8.07
CA PRO A 21 -8.99 -8.38 7.66
C PRO A 21 -9.39 -7.47 6.48
N MET A 22 -8.59 -6.43 6.19
CA MET A 22 -8.77 -5.50 5.08
C MET A 22 -7.42 -5.07 4.55
N LEU A 23 -7.37 -4.68 3.28
CA LEU A 23 -6.17 -4.25 2.54
C LEU A 23 -5.06 -5.31 2.61
N TYR A 24 -5.42 -6.58 2.47
CA TYR A 24 -4.47 -7.68 2.46
C TYR A 24 -3.84 -7.88 1.08
N ASN A 25 -2.66 -8.47 1.03
CA ASN A 25 -1.97 -8.78 -0.22
C ASN A 25 -2.83 -9.66 -1.13
N GLY A 26 -3.11 -9.19 -2.35
CA GLY A 26 -3.99 -9.85 -3.31
C GLY A 26 -5.46 -9.44 -3.23
N GLU A 27 -5.86 -8.53 -2.34
CA GLU A 27 -7.23 -7.99 -2.32
C GLU A 27 -7.50 -7.15 -3.57
N GLU A 28 -8.64 -7.38 -4.22
CA GLU A 28 -9.12 -6.55 -5.32
C GLU A 28 -9.81 -5.29 -4.78
N VAL A 29 -9.40 -4.13 -5.28
CA VAL A 29 -9.91 -2.83 -4.84
C VAL A 29 -10.31 -1.95 -6.02
N GLY A 30 -11.28 -1.06 -5.79
CA GLY A 30 -11.89 -0.24 -6.82
C GLY A 30 -13.28 -0.73 -7.21
N ASN A 31 -13.92 -0.03 -8.14
CA ASN A 31 -15.28 -0.36 -8.59
C ASN A 31 -15.31 -1.39 -9.75
N GLY A 32 -14.16 -1.77 -10.30
CA GLY A 32 -14.05 -2.70 -11.43
C GLY A 32 -13.91 -2.05 -12.81
N ASP A 33 -14.05 -0.73 -12.93
CA ASP A 33 -13.86 0.01 -14.19
C ASP A 33 -12.42 0.51 -14.33
N GLY A 34 -11.91 0.66 -15.55
CA GLY A 34 -10.57 1.22 -15.81
C GLY A 34 -9.47 0.16 -16.00
N PRO A 35 -8.20 0.57 -16.11
CA PRO A 35 -7.08 -0.37 -16.34
C PRO A 35 -6.73 -1.18 -15.08
N ASP A 36 -6.11 -2.33 -15.30
CA ASP A 36 -5.54 -3.14 -14.22
C ASP A 36 -4.28 -2.44 -13.68
N CYS A 37 -4.21 -2.25 -12.35
CA CYS A 37 -3.10 -1.56 -11.70
C CYS A 37 -2.64 -2.26 -10.41
N ASP A 38 -1.39 -2.02 -10.02
CA ASP A 38 -0.89 -2.36 -8.69
C ASP A 38 -1.28 -1.26 -7.71
N PHE A 39 -1.69 -1.67 -6.51
CA PHE A 39 -2.12 -0.77 -5.44
C PHE A 39 -1.26 -0.99 -4.20
N ALA A 40 -0.59 0.07 -3.74
CA ALA A 40 0.16 0.07 -2.49
C ALA A 40 -0.48 1.07 -1.53
N VAL A 41 -0.62 0.69 -0.27
CA VAL A 41 -1.23 1.53 0.76
C VAL A 41 -0.54 1.33 2.10
N ASP A 42 -0.30 2.44 2.78
CA ASP A 42 0.05 2.49 4.19
C ASP A 42 -0.91 3.47 4.86
N PRO A 43 -1.99 2.97 5.50
CA PRO A 43 -2.99 3.82 6.13
C PRO A 43 -2.40 4.81 7.14
N VAL A 44 -1.35 4.40 7.87
CA VAL A 44 -0.65 5.24 8.86
C VAL A 44 0.84 4.86 8.94
N ASP A 45 1.67 5.57 8.18
CA ASP A 45 3.11 5.55 8.36
C ASP A 45 3.45 6.27 9.69
N GLY A 46 3.88 5.48 10.66
CA GLY A 46 4.12 5.94 12.02
C GLY A 46 2.91 5.85 12.94
N THR A 47 2.26 4.68 13.05
CA THR A 47 1.17 4.40 14.01
C THR A 47 1.46 4.86 15.45
N THR A 48 2.70 4.74 15.92
CA THR A 48 3.13 5.23 17.24
C THR A 48 3.21 6.75 17.32
N LEU A 49 3.59 7.42 16.22
CA LEU A 49 3.59 8.88 16.16
C LEU A 49 2.14 9.39 16.25
N MET A 50 1.24 8.77 15.48
CA MET A 50 -0.19 9.08 15.51
C MET A 50 -0.79 8.89 16.90
N SER A 51 -0.55 7.74 17.55
CA SER A 51 -1.13 7.44 18.88
C SER A 51 -0.63 8.37 19.99
N LYS A 52 0.52 9.01 19.81
CA LYS A 52 1.12 9.95 20.76
C LYS A 52 0.95 11.42 20.38
N GLY A 53 0.27 11.73 19.27
CA GLY A 53 0.14 13.10 18.76
C GLY A 53 1.47 13.73 18.37
N MET A 54 2.46 12.91 18.00
CA MET A 54 3.76 13.39 17.54
C MET A 54 3.70 13.77 16.05
N PRO A 55 4.53 14.72 15.61
CA PRO A 55 4.54 15.15 14.21
C PRO A 55 5.01 14.05 13.25
N ASN A 56 4.73 14.24 11.96
CA ASN A 56 5.18 13.43 10.82
C ASN A 56 4.50 12.06 10.63
N ALA A 57 3.41 11.76 11.32
CA ALA A 57 2.53 10.67 10.90
C ALA A 57 1.80 11.07 9.60
N ILE A 58 1.81 10.20 8.60
CA ILE A 58 1.16 10.44 7.30
C ILE A 58 0.35 9.22 6.86
N SER A 59 -0.62 9.45 5.96
CA SER A 59 -1.34 8.39 5.26
C SER A 59 -0.89 8.37 3.80
N VAL A 60 -0.57 7.20 3.27
CA VAL A 60 0.10 7.05 1.98
C VAL A 60 -0.63 6.06 1.10
N LEU A 61 -0.74 6.39 -0.20
CA LEU A 61 -1.16 5.48 -1.25
C LEU A 61 -0.28 5.69 -2.48
N ALA A 62 -0.05 4.62 -3.24
CA ALA A 62 0.58 4.66 -4.55
C ALA A 62 -0.13 3.71 -5.51
N VAL A 63 -0.16 4.09 -6.79
CA VAL A 63 -0.71 3.28 -7.88
C VAL A 63 0.29 3.25 -9.01
N ALA A 64 0.51 2.07 -9.58
CA ALA A 64 1.39 1.87 -10.72
C ALA A 64 0.74 0.93 -11.73
N GLU A 65 1.32 0.83 -12.93
CA GLU A 65 0.92 -0.20 -13.89
C GLU A 65 1.03 -1.59 -13.25
N ARG A 66 0.16 -2.52 -13.66
CA ARG A 66 0.13 -3.89 -13.12
C ARG A 66 1.49 -4.56 -13.28
N GLY A 67 2.04 -5.07 -12.17
CA GLY A 67 3.34 -5.74 -12.11
C GLY A 67 4.56 -4.82 -12.04
N ALA A 68 4.36 -3.50 -11.93
CA ALA A 68 5.46 -2.54 -11.81
C ALA A 68 5.99 -2.38 -10.38
N MET A 69 5.21 -2.78 -9.36
CA MET A 69 5.65 -2.74 -7.97
C MET A 69 6.50 -3.96 -7.62
N PHE A 70 7.59 -3.74 -6.87
CA PHE A 70 8.42 -4.81 -6.35
C PHE A 70 7.66 -5.60 -5.26
N ASP A 71 7.76 -6.93 -5.28
CA ASP A 71 7.14 -7.80 -4.29
C ASP A 71 7.85 -7.68 -2.92
N PRO A 72 7.20 -7.10 -1.90
CA PRO A 72 7.82 -6.92 -0.60
C PRO A 72 7.93 -8.22 0.21
N SER A 73 7.27 -9.32 -0.19
CA SER A 73 7.26 -10.58 0.57
C SER A 73 8.63 -11.28 0.64
N ALA A 74 9.54 -10.92 -0.28
CA ALA A 74 10.86 -11.54 -0.37
C ALA A 74 11.79 -11.18 0.80
N VAL A 75 11.66 -9.98 1.39
CA VAL A 75 12.54 -9.49 2.46
C VAL A 75 11.84 -8.49 3.38
N PHE A 76 11.99 -8.66 4.70
CA PHE A 76 11.38 -7.76 5.69
C PHE A 76 12.07 -6.39 5.79
N TYR A 77 13.38 -6.33 5.54
CA TYR A 77 14.17 -5.10 5.64
C TYR A 77 15.02 -4.91 4.39
N MET A 78 15.26 -3.65 4.06
CA MET A 78 16.15 -3.24 2.98
C MET A 78 16.97 -2.02 3.42
N ASN A 79 18.24 -1.99 3.01
CA ASN A 79 19.09 -0.82 3.20
C ASN A 79 18.72 0.24 2.15
N LYS A 80 18.42 1.48 2.59
CA LYS A 80 17.90 2.55 1.72
C LYS A 80 18.79 3.80 1.80
N ILE A 81 19.02 4.44 0.65
CA ILE A 81 19.57 5.80 0.53
C ILE A 81 18.76 6.54 -0.54
N ALA A 82 18.38 7.80 -0.28
CA ALA A 82 17.62 8.64 -1.21
C ALA A 82 18.19 10.07 -1.21
N VAL A 83 18.36 10.66 -2.40
CA VAL A 83 18.84 12.04 -2.61
C VAL A 83 18.00 12.73 -3.69
N GLY A 84 17.99 14.06 -3.71
CA GLY A 84 17.28 14.85 -4.72
C GLY A 84 18.00 14.91 -6.09
N PRO A 85 17.34 15.47 -7.13
CA PRO A 85 17.93 15.69 -8.46
C PRO A 85 19.14 16.64 -8.45
#